data_AF-A0AA39VT57-F1
#
_entry.id   AF-A0AA39VT57-F1
#
_cell.length_a   1.000
_cell.length_b   1.000
_cell.length_c   1.000
_cell.angle_alpha   90.00
_cell.angle_beta   90.00
_cell.angle_gamma   90.00
#
_symmetry.space_group_name_H-M   'P 1'
#
loop_
_entity.id
_entity.type
_entity.pdbx_description
1 polymer ?
#
loop_
_entity_poly.entity_id
_entity_poly.type
_entity_poly.pdbx_seq_one_letter_code
_entity_poly.pdbx_strand_id
1 'polypeptide(L)'
;MEAAADNVKADIFRARTLLNRLVSNPAYAAIVFQVLTSTRDMAALTIDVANTLSRDDRRMGKSDSTTRQIRKSEVVDLGRVFRRRVFTYLGDRT
;
A
#
# COMPACT_ATOMS: atom_id res chain seq x y z
N MET A 1 27.21 -0.34 5.02
CA MET A 1 25.98 -0.20 5.83
C MET A 1 25.03 0.88 5.28
N GLU A 2 25.54 1.87 4.53
CA GLU A 2 24.77 3.00 3.98
C GLU A 2 23.86 2.62 2.78
N ALA A 3 24.32 1.74 1.89
CA ALA A 3 23.56 1.31 0.70
C ALA A 3 22.20 0.62 1.01
N ALA A 4 22.09 -0.08 2.14
CA ALA A 4 20.84 -0.73 2.55
C ALA A 4 19.77 0.29 2.98
N ALA A 5 20.19 1.42 3.58
CA ALA A 5 19.27 2.46 4.00
C ALA A 5 18.71 3.26 2.80
N ASP A 6 19.52 3.45 1.76
CA ASP A 6 19.10 4.11 0.53
C ASP A 6 18.11 3.26 -0.28
N ASN A 7 18.31 1.94 -0.33
CA ASN A 7 17.37 1.01 -0.95
C ASN A 7 16.00 1.04 -0.26
N VAL A 8 15.97 1.05 1.08
CA VAL A 8 14.73 1.17 1.85
C VAL A 8 14.00 2.49 1.59
N LYS A 9 14.72 3.62 1.45
CA LYS A 9 14.13 4.90 1.06
C LYS A 9 13.52 4.86 -0.34
N ALA A 10 14.22 4.25 -1.30
CA ALA A 10 13.76 4.10 -2.66
C ALA A 10 12.49 3.22 -2.74
N ASP A 11 12.44 2.14 -1.97
CA ASP A 11 11.30 1.23 -1.91
C ASP A 11 10.07 1.91 -1.29
N ILE A 12 10.24 2.66 -0.21
CA ILE A 12 9.15 3.44 0.41
C ILE A 12 8.62 4.49 -0.58
N PHE A 13 9.51 5.16 -1.31
CA PHE A 13 9.11 6.16 -2.31
C PHE A 13 8.31 5.52 -3.46
N ARG A 14 8.79 4.39 -3.99
CA ARG A 14 8.11 3.64 -5.06
C ARG A 14 6.72 3.15 -4.61
N ALA A 15 6.62 2.60 -3.39
CA ALA A 15 5.36 2.17 -2.80
C ALA A 15 4.36 3.33 -2.70
N ARG A 16 4.82 4.50 -2.20
CA ARG A 16 3.99 5.71 -2.12
C ARG A 16 3.52 6.19 -3.49
N THR A 17 4.40 6.25 -4.50
CA THR A 17 4.05 6.68 -5.85
C THR A 17 3.02 5.75 -6.48
N LEU A 18 3.19 4.44 -6.33
CA LEU A 18 2.25 3.45 -6.85
C LEU A 18 0.88 3.60 -6.17
N LEU A 19 0.85 3.70 -4.84
CA LEU A 19 -0.39 3.89 -4.08
C LEU A 19 -1.09 5.19 -4.49
N ASN A 20 -0.34 6.30 -4.62
CA ASN A 20 -0.89 7.56 -5.11
C ASN A 20 -1.52 7.42 -6.50
N ARG A 21 -0.88 6.70 -7.43
CA ARG A 21 -1.48 6.47 -8.76
C ARG A 21 -2.78 5.67 -8.70
N LEU A 22 -2.83 4.63 -7.87
CA LEU A 22 -4.01 3.80 -7.68
C LEU A 22 -5.16 4.54 -6.97
N VAL A 23 -4.83 5.50 -6.10
CA VAL A 23 -5.81 6.34 -5.42
C VAL A 23 -6.30 7.48 -6.34
N SER A 24 -5.41 8.16 -7.06
CA SER A 24 -5.76 9.32 -7.88
C SER A 24 -6.44 8.97 -9.20
N ASN A 25 -6.28 7.75 -9.73
CA ASN A 25 -6.89 7.34 -10.99
C ASN A 25 -7.74 6.06 -10.82
N PRO A 26 -9.08 6.19 -10.67
CA PRO A 26 -9.98 5.06 -10.50
C PRO A 26 -10.00 4.08 -11.68
N ALA A 27 -9.93 4.56 -12.92
CA ALA A 27 -9.95 3.71 -14.11
C ALA A 27 -8.67 2.85 -14.21
N TYR A 28 -7.52 3.46 -13.95
CA TYR A 28 -6.24 2.74 -13.85
C TYR A 28 -6.27 1.72 -12.71
N ALA A 29 -6.81 2.10 -11.55
CA ALA A 29 -6.94 1.22 -10.41
C ALA A 29 -7.81 0.00 -10.71
N ALA A 30 -8.93 0.18 -11.41
CA ALA A 30 -9.83 -0.91 -11.80
C ALA A 30 -9.13 -1.96 -12.68
N ILE A 31 -8.33 -1.52 -13.66
CA ILE A 31 -7.55 -2.42 -14.53
C ILE A 31 -6.52 -3.19 -13.70
N VAL A 32 -5.80 -2.50 -12.81
CA VAL A 32 -4.80 -3.12 -11.93
C VAL A 32 -5.46 -4.12 -10.97
N PHE A 33 -6.61 -3.77 -10.37
CA PHE A 33 -7.34 -4.68 -9.50
C PHE A 33 -7.87 -5.89 -10.25
N GLN A 34 -8.34 -5.73 -11.48
CA GLN A 34 -8.76 -6.87 -12.31
C GLN A 34 -7.63 -7.87 -12.54
N VAL A 35 -6.41 -7.38 -12.79
CA VAL A 35 -5.21 -8.22 -12.95
C VAL A 35 -4.82 -8.87 -11.63
N LEU A 36 -4.76 -8.09 -10.55
CA LEU A 36 -4.37 -8.54 -9.21
C LEU A 36 -5.39 -9.48 -8.55
N THR A 37 -6.65 -9.45 -8.99
CA THR A 37 -7.72 -10.32 -8.49
C THR A 37 -8.20 -11.30 -9.56
N SER A 38 -7.39 -11.53 -10.59
CA SER A 38 -7.69 -12.46 -11.68
C SER A 38 -7.85 -13.90 -11.20
N THR A 39 -7.11 -14.28 -10.15
CA THR A 39 -7.22 -15.57 -9.47
C THR A 39 -7.53 -15.40 -8.00
N ARG A 40 -8.09 -16.44 -7.38
CA ARG A 40 -8.44 -16.43 -5.95
C ARG A 40 -7.20 -16.23 -5.06
N ASP A 41 -6.09 -16.88 -5.39
CA ASP A 41 -4.85 -16.77 -4.63
C ASP A 41 -4.24 -15.37 -4.74
N MET A 42 -4.25 -14.78 -5.94
CA MET A 42 -3.78 -13.41 -6.15
C MET A 42 -4.71 -12.39 -5.47
N ALA A 43 -6.03 -12.63 -5.44
CA ALA A 43 -6.97 -11.82 -4.69
C ALA A 43 -6.69 -11.89 -3.18
N ALA A 44 -6.43 -13.07 -2.63
CA ALA A 44 -6.07 -13.25 -1.23
C ALA A 44 -4.75 -12.54 -0.88
N LEU A 45 -3.71 -12.71 -1.71
CA LEU A 45 -2.44 -12.00 -1.55
C LEU A 45 -2.60 -10.48 -1.63
N THR A 46 -3.44 -9.99 -2.54
CA THR A 46 -3.71 -8.55 -2.68
C THR A 46 -4.42 -8.00 -1.44
N ILE A 47 -5.37 -8.75 -0.87
CA ILE A 47 -6.03 -8.40 0.39
C ILE A 47 -5.04 -8.39 1.55
N ASP A 48 -4.15 -9.38 1.65
CA ASP A 48 -3.15 -9.46 2.71
C ASP A 48 -2.14 -8.31 2.64
N VAL A 49 -1.67 -7.98 1.43
CA VAL A 49 -0.82 -6.80 1.19
C VAL A 49 -1.56 -5.52 1.55
N ALA A 50 -2.83 -5.37 1.14
CA ALA A 50 -3.63 -4.20 1.49
C ALA A 50 -3.85 -4.05 3.00
N ASN A 51 -4.10 -5.17 3.69
CA ASN A 51 -4.24 -5.21 5.15
C ASN A 51 -2.94 -4.83 5.83
N THR A 52 -1.81 -5.35 5.35
CA THR A 52 -0.46 -5.05 5.87
C THR A 52 -0.11 -3.58 5.68
N LEU A 53 -0.35 -3.01 4.49
CA LEU A 53 -0.09 -1.60 4.21
C LEU A 53 -1.02 -0.65 4.98
N SER A 54 -2.24 -1.08 5.30
CA SER A 54 -3.20 -0.29 6.10
C SER A 54 -2.94 -0.31 7.60
N ARG A 55 -2.11 -1.25 8.08
CA ARG A 55 -1.78 -1.41 9.48
C ARG A 55 -0.67 -0.43 9.85
N ASP A 56 -0.98 0.43 10.81
CA ASP A 56 0.01 1.28 11.46
C ASP A 56 0.88 0.37 12.33
N ASP A 57 2.13 0.16 11.91
CA ASP A 57 3.08 -0.71 12.59
C ASP A 57 3.58 -0.02 13.87
N ARG A 58 2.70 0.11 14.87
CA ARG A 58 2.99 0.67 16.21
C ARG A 58 4.09 -0.11 16.95
N ARG A 59 4.55 -1.24 16.42
CA ARG A 59 5.62 -2.07 17.00
C ARG A 59 7.03 -1.62 16.65
N MET A 60 7.19 -0.73 15.67
CA MET A 60 8.52 -0.36 15.19
C MET A 60 9.03 0.91 15.90
N GLY A 61 9.36 0.76 17.19
CA GLY A 61 10.34 1.56 17.94
C GLY A 61 10.07 3.05 18.09
N LYS A 62 10.01 3.54 19.33
CA LYS A 62 10.05 4.96 19.73
C LYS A 62 11.28 5.75 19.23
N SER A 63 12.14 5.18 18.37
CA SER A 63 13.45 5.73 17.98
C SER A 63 13.49 6.36 16.58
N ASP A 64 12.41 6.33 15.79
CA ASP A 64 12.41 6.89 14.44
C ASP A 64 12.11 8.39 14.45
N SER A 65 13.03 9.18 13.88
CA SER A 65 12.95 10.63 13.75
C SER A 65 11.61 11.09 13.15
N THR A 66 11.11 12.24 13.62
CA THR A 66 9.78 12.81 13.27
C THR A 66 9.50 12.80 11.76
N THR A 67 10.51 13.02 10.92
CA THR A 67 10.39 13.00 9.45
C THR A 67 10.15 11.60 8.88
N ARG A 68 10.67 10.55 9.50
CA ARG A 68 10.44 9.14 9.13
C ARG A 68 9.06 8.67 9.58
N GLN A 69 8.56 9.17 10.72
CA GLN A 69 7.19 8.94 11.15
C GLN A 69 6.16 9.58 10.21
N ILE A 70 6.36 10.85 9.79
CA ILE A 70 5.44 11.55 8.86
C ILE A 70 5.37 10.85 7.49
N ARG A 71 6.52 10.37 6.96
CA ARG A 71 6.53 9.66 5.67
C ARG A 71 5.89 8.27 5.75
N LYS A 72 5.98 7.61 6.91
CA LYS A 72 5.31 6.33 7.16
C LYS A 72 3.81 6.52 7.34
N SER A 73 3.35 7.57 8.03
CA SER A 73 1.92 7.84 8.20
C SER A 73 1.21 8.07 6.86
N GLU A 74 1.87 8.77 5.93
CA GLU A 74 1.31 8.99 4.59
C GLU A 74 1.16 7.68 3.79
N VAL A 75 2.12 6.75 3.89
CA VAL A 75 2.01 5.43 3.24
C VAL A 75 0.89 4.61 3.87
N VAL A 76 0.71 4.68 5.20
CA VAL A 76 -0.38 3.98 5.90
C VAL A 76 -1.75 4.53 5.51
N ASP A 77 -1.88 5.86 5.38
CA ASP A 77 -3.14 6.49 4.95
C ASP A 77 -3.47 6.14 3.50
N LEU A 78 -2.47 6.15 2.62
CA LEU A 78 -2.63 5.66 1.25
C LEU A 78 -2.94 4.17 1.20
N GLY A 79 -2.33 3.37 2.08
CA GLY A 79 -2.63 1.95 2.26
C GLY A 79 -4.08 1.71 2.70
N ARG A 80 -4.63 2.55 3.58
CA ARG A 80 -6.05 2.50 3.96
C ARG A 80 -6.99 2.78 2.79
N VAL A 81 -6.68 3.79 1.97
CA VAL A 81 -7.50 4.10 0.78
C VAL A 81 -7.39 2.99 -0.26
N PHE A 82 -6.18 2.47 -0.50
CA PHE A 82 -5.94 1.33 -1.37
C PHE A 82 -6.75 0.11 -0.92
N ARG A 83 -6.70 -0.23 0.38
CA ARG A 83 -7.50 -1.30 0.97
C ARG A 83 -8.99 -1.08 0.72
N ARG A 84 -9.52 0.10 1.01
CA ARG A 84 -10.94 0.40 0.76
C ARG A 84 -11.31 0.13 -0.71
N ARG A 85 -10.47 0.54 -1.66
CA ARG A 85 -10.69 0.31 -3.09
C ARG A 85 -10.64 -1.15 -3.51
N VAL A 86 -9.72 -1.94 -2.95
CA VAL A 86 -9.67 -3.41 -3.19
C VAL A 86 -10.97 -4.06 -2.70
N PHE A 87 -11.43 -3.72 -1.50
CA PHE A 87 -12.67 -4.28 -0.95
C PHE A 87 -13.90 -3.84 -1.74
N THR A 88 -13.98 -2.57 -2.17
CA THR A 88 -15.06 -2.10 -3.06
C THR A 88 -15.07 -2.86 -4.39
N TYR A 89 -13.91 -3.01 -5.04
CA TYR A 89 -13.80 -3.75 -6.30
C TYR A 89 -14.21 -5.22 -6.18
N LEU A 90 -13.86 -5.87 -5.06
CA LEU A 90 -14.25 -7.26 -4.80
C LEU A 90 -15.73 -7.40 -4.43
N GLY A 91 -16.31 -6.41 -3.74
CA GLY A 91 -17.73 -6.38 -3.38
C GLY A 91 -18.65 -6.05 -4.55
N ASP A 92 -18.20 -5.24 -5.52
CA ASP A 92 -18.91 -4.97 -6.79
C ASP A 92 -18.93 -6.20 -7.73
N ARG A 93 -18.14 -7.24 -7.41
CA ARG A 93 -17.96 -8.45 -8.22
C ARG A 93 -18.76 -9.67 -7.69
N THR A 94 -19.58 -9.45 -6.66
CA THR A 94 -20.57 -10.39 -6.10
C THR A 94 -21.98 -9.88 -6.37
#